data_AF-A0A7W9Z104-F1
#
_entry.id   AF-A0A7W9Z104-F1
#
_cell.length_a   1.000
_cell.length_b   1.000
_cell.length_c   1.000
_cell.angle_alpha   90.00
_cell.angle_beta   90.00
_cell.angle_gamma   90.00
#
_symmetry.space_group_name_H-M   'P 1'
#
loop_
_entity.id
_entity.type
_entity.pdbx_description
1 polymer ?
#
loop_
_entity_poly.entity_id
_entity_poly.type
_entity_poly.pdbx_seq_one_letter_code
_entity_poly.pdbx_strand_id
1 'polypeptide(L)'
;MAHIAPVLLVVALGASSASAKECSFPRNEPVQQSGKTEYLFLDTCGRPYEVGYRLDGNTLLFPRGGKHALPKADDASAEKVLRDAYGLVGERDKLIRTKF
;
A
#
# COMPACT_ATOMS: atom_id res chain seq x y z
N MET A 1 12.50 -34.72 57.10
CA MET A 1 12.74 -35.24 55.74
C MET A 1 12.12 -34.25 54.77
N ALA A 2 12.96 -33.60 53.96
CA ALA A 2 12.60 -32.46 53.12
C ALA A 2 11.97 -32.94 51.81
N HIS A 3 10.78 -32.43 51.49
CA HIS A 3 10.16 -32.62 50.18
C HIS A 3 10.48 -31.39 49.32
N ILE A 4 11.41 -31.55 48.38
CA ILE A 4 11.73 -30.56 47.35
C ILE A 4 10.80 -30.85 46.17
N ALA A 5 9.77 -30.03 46.00
CA ALA A 5 8.93 -30.06 44.81
C ALA A 5 9.63 -29.27 43.68
N PRO A 6 9.83 -29.85 42.49
CA PRO A 6 10.38 -29.11 41.36
C PRO A 6 9.32 -28.16 40.80
N VAL A 7 9.60 -26.86 40.89
CA VAL A 7 8.82 -25.79 40.25
C VAL A 7 9.07 -25.86 38.74
N LEU A 8 8.03 -26.27 38.01
CA LEU A 8 7.93 -26.20 36.56
C LEU A 8 7.95 -24.73 36.11
N LEU A 9 9.10 -24.26 35.61
CA LEU A 9 9.24 -22.95 34.96
C LEU A 9 8.85 -23.08 33.47
N VAL A 10 7.58 -22.87 33.15
CA VAL A 10 7.09 -22.76 31.77
C VAL A 10 7.40 -21.35 31.28
N VAL A 11 8.49 -21.19 30.51
CA VAL A 11 8.79 -19.96 29.80
C VAL A 11 7.87 -19.90 28.57
N ALA A 12 6.73 -19.25 28.72
CA ALA A 12 5.89 -18.87 27.59
C ALA A 12 6.59 -17.72 26.84
N LEU A 13 7.38 -18.06 25.83
CA LEU A 13 7.72 -17.11 24.78
C LEU A 13 6.43 -16.78 24.04
N GLY A 14 5.74 -15.74 24.51
CA GLY A 14 4.70 -15.07 23.76
C GLY A 14 5.34 -14.47 22.51
N ALA A 15 5.43 -15.26 21.44
CA ALA A 15 5.57 -14.74 20.11
C ALA A 15 4.32 -13.89 19.88
N SER A 16 4.45 -12.57 20.07
CA SER A 16 3.43 -11.64 19.63
C SER A 16 3.31 -11.86 18.13
N SER A 17 2.28 -12.60 17.73
CA SER A 17 1.83 -12.61 16.36
C SER A 17 1.55 -11.15 16.04
N ALA A 18 2.45 -10.52 15.30
CA ALA A 18 2.11 -9.34 14.54
C ALA A 18 1.06 -9.83 13.54
N SER A 19 -0.20 -9.89 13.97
CA SER A 19 -1.32 -9.93 13.06
C SER A 19 -1.09 -8.72 12.18
N ALA A 20 -0.67 -8.95 10.94
CA ALA A 20 -0.57 -7.92 9.94
C ALA A 20 -1.99 -7.38 9.83
N LYS A 21 -2.31 -6.33 10.60
CA LYS A 21 -3.50 -5.55 10.37
C LYS A 21 -3.38 -5.16 8.90
N GLU A 22 -4.30 -5.65 8.08
CA GLU A 22 -4.37 -5.25 6.68
C GLU A 22 -4.53 -3.72 6.69
N CYS A 23 -3.41 -3.05 6.43
CA CYS A 23 -3.39 -1.61 6.42
C CYS A 23 -4.34 -1.15 5.32
N SER A 24 -5.24 -0.25 5.67
CA SER A 24 -6.24 0.29 4.77
C SER A 24 -5.89 1.72 4.38
N PHE A 25 -6.40 2.13 3.23
CA PHE A 25 -6.17 3.45 2.65
C PHE A 25 -7.42 4.31 2.90
N PRO A 26 -7.44 5.17 3.93
CA PRO A 26 -8.62 5.97 4.28
C PRO A 26 -8.99 7.01 3.21
N ARG A 27 -8.04 7.32 2.31
CA ARG A 27 -8.23 8.18 1.15
C ARG A 27 -7.78 7.43 -0.10
N ASN A 28 -8.52 7.57 -1.18
CA ASN A 28 -8.20 7.02 -2.50
C ASN A 28 -8.30 8.07 -3.61
N GLU A 29 -8.53 9.33 -3.25
CA GLU A 29 -8.69 10.45 -4.17
C GLU A 29 -7.95 11.69 -3.66
N PRO A 30 -7.48 12.57 -4.56
CA PRO A 30 -6.83 13.82 -4.16
C PRO A 30 -7.77 14.71 -3.35
N VAL A 31 -7.24 15.39 -2.33
CA VAL A 31 -8.02 16.27 -1.45
C VAL A 31 -7.58 17.71 -1.63
N GLN A 32 -8.54 18.64 -1.74
CA GLN A 32 -8.23 20.06 -1.76
C GLN A 32 -8.10 20.60 -0.33
N GLN A 33 -6.90 21.05 0.06
CA GLN A 33 -6.62 21.60 1.38
C GLN A 33 -5.85 22.91 1.27
N SER A 34 -6.39 23.98 1.86
CA SER A 34 -5.74 25.30 1.93
C SER A 34 -5.23 25.82 0.56
N GLY A 35 -6.04 25.65 -0.49
CA GLY A 35 -5.71 26.10 -1.84
C GLY A 35 -4.69 25.23 -2.59
N LYS A 36 -4.28 24.09 -2.03
CA LYS A 36 -3.40 23.11 -2.70
C LYS A 36 -4.09 21.74 -2.77
N THR A 37 -3.82 21.00 -3.83
CA THR A 37 -4.27 19.61 -3.95
C THR A 37 -3.24 18.70 -3.28
N GLU A 38 -3.69 17.93 -2.30
CA GLU A 38 -2.90 16.94 -1.59
C GLU A 38 -3.11 15.56 -2.20
N TYR A 39 -2.00 14.86 -2.41
CA TYR A 39 -1.96 13.52 -3.01
C TYR A 39 -1.30 12.49 -2.09
N LEU A 40 -0.54 12.94 -1.09
CA LEU A 40 0.24 12.10 -0.18
C LEU A 40 -0.46 12.01 1.17
N PHE A 41 -0.69 10.80 1.66
CA PHE A 41 -1.40 10.54 2.91
C PHE A 41 -0.71 9.41 3.70
N LEU A 42 -1.21 9.12 4.90
CA LEU A 42 -0.76 7.99 5.73
C LEU A 42 -1.85 6.92 5.79
N ASP A 43 -1.47 5.65 5.63
CA ASP A 43 -2.36 4.50 5.80
C ASP A 43 -2.68 4.27 7.29
N THR A 44 -3.58 3.33 7.59
CA THR A 44 -3.93 3.03 8.99
C THR A 44 -2.80 2.41 9.81
N CYS A 45 -1.66 2.09 9.18
CA CYS A 45 -0.43 1.64 9.81
C CYS A 45 0.65 2.74 9.88
N GLY A 46 0.33 3.98 9.48
CA GLY A 46 1.25 5.11 9.51
C GLY A 46 2.27 5.14 8.36
N ARG A 47 2.07 4.37 7.29
CA ARG A 47 2.96 4.37 6.12
C ARG A 47 2.47 5.36 5.06
N PRO A 48 3.38 6.09 4.39
CA PRO A 48 2.98 7.00 3.33
C PRO A 48 2.40 6.24 2.13
N TYR A 49 1.41 6.84 1.47
CA TYR A 49 0.91 6.43 0.16
C TYR A 49 0.49 7.64 -0.65
N GLU A 50 0.58 7.54 -1.98
CA GLU A 50 0.16 8.60 -2.91
C GLU A 50 -1.01 8.15 -3.77
N VAL A 51 -2.00 9.02 -4.00
CA VAL A 51 -3.23 8.74 -4.76
C VAL A 51 -3.31 9.56 -6.05
N GLY A 52 -4.31 9.24 -6.88
CA GLY A 52 -4.61 10.00 -8.11
C GLY A 52 -3.95 9.45 -9.37
N TYR A 53 -3.39 8.24 -9.29
CA TYR A 53 -2.90 7.50 -10.44
C TYR A 53 -4.06 6.82 -11.18
N ARG A 54 -3.99 6.76 -12.52
CA ARG A 54 -5.03 6.16 -13.35
C ARG A 54 -4.45 5.39 -14.53
N LEU A 55 -5.01 4.22 -14.85
CA LEU A 55 -4.68 3.47 -16.06
C LEU A 55 -5.72 3.70 -17.15
N ASP A 56 -5.27 4.27 -18.27
CA ASP A 56 -6.05 4.45 -19.50
C ASP A 56 -5.42 3.61 -20.62
N GLY A 57 -6.07 2.48 -20.96
CA GLY A 57 -5.49 1.44 -21.81
C GLY A 57 -4.13 0.96 -21.28
N ASN A 58 -3.09 1.17 -22.09
CA ASN A 58 -1.69 0.85 -21.81
C ASN A 58 -0.87 2.02 -21.21
N THR A 59 -1.55 3.06 -20.72
CA THR A 59 -0.91 4.29 -20.25
C THR A 59 -1.26 4.57 -18.79
N LEU A 60 -0.25 4.78 -17.96
CA LEU A 60 -0.39 5.31 -16.60
C LEU A 60 -0.39 6.84 -16.62
N LEU A 61 -1.42 7.45 -16.05
CA LEU A 61 -1.54 8.88 -15.81
C LEU A 61 -1.14 9.20 -14.37
N PHE A 62 -0.30 10.22 -14.20
CA PHE A 62 0.23 10.63 -12.90
C PHE A 62 -0.61 11.73 -12.25
N PRO A 63 -0.71 11.78 -10.91
CA PRO A 63 -1.56 12.73 -10.18
C PRO A 63 -1.24 14.21 -10.44
N ARG A 64 0.03 14.53 -10.69
CA ARG A 64 0.54 15.90 -10.92
C ARG A 64 0.76 16.20 -12.40
N GLY A 65 0.16 15.41 -13.27
CA GLY A 65 0.41 15.44 -14.71
C GLY A 65 1.60 14.57 -15.12
N GLY A 66 1.69 14.32 -16.42
CA GLY A 66 2.61 13.33 -16.99
C GLY A 66 1.94 11.99 -17.24
N LYS A 67 2.57 11.18 -18.09
CA LYS A 67 2.08 9.86 -18.46
C LYS A 67 3.22 8.91 -18.81
N HIS A 68 3.02 7.62 -18.59
CA HIS A 68 3.91 6.56 -19.02
C HIS A 68 3.10 5.54 -19.82
N ALA A 69 3.36 5.49 -21.13
CA ALA A 69 2.72 4.53 -22.03
C ALA A 69 3.63 3.34 -22.33
N LEU A 70 3.04 2.15 -22.44
CA LEU A 70 3.70 0.94 -22.93
C LEU A 70 3.12 0.57 -24.30
N PRO A 71 3.53 1.24 -25.40
CA PRO A 71 2.85 1.16 -26.70
C PRO A 71 2.90 -0.21 -27.37
N LYS A 72 3.78 -1.11 -26.91
CA LYS A 72 3.90 -2.49 -27.43
C LYS A 72 3.20 -3.53 -26.56
N ALA A 73 2.61 -3.13 -25.44
CA ALA A 73 1.86 -4.01 -24.55
C ALA A 73 0.36 -3.81 -24.79
N ASP A 74 -0.38 -4.92 -24.74
CA ASP A 74 -1.83 -4.89 -24.56
C ASP A 74 -2.19 -4.36 -23.15
N ASP A 75 -3.46 -4.02 -22.95
CA ASP A 75 -3.95 -3.37 -21.73
C ASP A 75 -3.68 -4.19 -20.45
N ALA A 76 -3.80 -5.52 -20.51
CA ALA A 76 -3.61 -6.38 -19.35
C ALA A 76 -2.12 -6.51 -19.00
N SER A 77 -1.28 -6.72 -20.01
CA SER A 77 0.17 -6.76 -19.85
C SER A 77 0.71 -5.42 -19.34
N ALA A 78 0.22 -4.30 -19.90
CA ALA A 78 0.61 -2.96 -19.49
C ALA A 78 0.18 -2.67 -18.04
N GLU A 79 -1.06 -2.99 -17.67
CA GLU A 79 -1.53 -2.84 -16.29
C GLU A 79 -0.63 -3.58 -15.31
N LYS A 80 -0.33 -4.85 -15.58
CA LYS A 80 0.54 -5.64 -14.71
C LYS A 80 1.92 -4.98 -14.55
N VAL A 81 2.57 -4.65 -15.67
CA VAL A 81 3.91 -4.05 -15.65
C VAL A 81 3.92 -2.70 -14.93
N LEU A 82 2.95 -1.83 -15.21
CA LEU A 82 2.87 -0.51 -14.60
C LEU A 82 2.57 -0.60 -13.10
N ARG A 83 1.68 -1.51 -12.67
CA ARG A 83 1.43 -1.75 -11.25
C ARG A 83 2.66 -2.25 -10.51
N ASP A 84 3.36 -3.23 -11.09
CA ASP A 84 4.57 -3.80 -10.49
C ASP A 84 5.69 -2.75 -10.40
N ALA A 85 5.90 -1.98 -11.48
CA ALA A 85 6.96 -0.98 -11.56
C ALA A 85 6.78 0.18 -10.56
N TYR A 86 5.53 0.64 -10.41
CA TYR A 86 5.21 1.80 -9.57
C TYR A 86 4.66 1.42 -8.18
N GLY A 87 4.49 0.13 -7.88
CA GLY A 87 3.88 -0.33 -6.63
C GLY A 87 2.45 0.17 -6.47
N LEU A 88 1.62 -0.03 -7.50
CA LEU A 88 0.24 0.47 -7.54
C LEU A 88 -0.76 -0.61 -7.13
N VAL A 89 -1.68 -0.24 -6.25
CA VAL A 89 -2.79 -1.08 -5.78
C VAL A 89 -4.14 -0.37 -5.99
N GLY A 90 -5.24 -1.13 -5.95
CA GLY A 90 -6.60 -0.60 -6.09
C GLY A 90 -7.16 -0.67 -7.52
N GLU A 91 -8.29 0.00 -7.74
CA GLU A 91 -8.99 0.05 -9.02
C GLU A 91 -8.25 0.88 -10.07
N ARG A 92 -8.46 0.58 -11.35
CA ARG A 92 -7.73 1.20 -12.48
C ARG A 92 -7.87 2.72 -12.53
N ASP A 93 -9.00 3.27 -12.11
CA ASP A 93 -9.30 4.71 -12.08
C ASP A 93 -8.95 5.38 -10.75
N LYS A 94 -8.50 4.61 -9.75
CA LYS A 94 -8.20 5.07 -8.38
C LYS A 94 -6.99 4.35 -7.80
N LEU A 95 -5.88 4.37 -8.55
CA LEU A 95 -4.67 3.68 -8.15
C LEU A 95 -3.94 4.43 -7.04
N ILE A 96 -3.39 3.63 -6.12
CA ILE A 96 -2.65 4.07 -4.95
C ILE A 96 -1.22 3.56 -5.08
N ARG A 97 -0.25 4.46 -5.04
CA ARG A 97 1.17 4.14 -4.98
C ARG A 97 1.60 3.95 -3.53
N THR A 98 2.11 2.76 -3.21
CA THR A 98 2.53 2.38 -1.85
C THR A 98 4.04 2.20 -1.72
N LYS A 99 4.77 2.21 -2.85
CA LYS A 99 6.22 2.03 -2.89
C LYS A 99 6.93 3.37 -3.13
N PHE A 100 7.66 3.84 -2.12
CA PHE A 100 8.50 5.03 -2.18
C PHE A 100 9.96 4.66 -2.36
#